data_AF-A0A6V8CWU2-F1
#
_entry.id   AF-A0A6V8CWU2-F1
#
_cell.length_a   1.000
_cell.length_b   1.000
_cell.length_c   1.000
_cell.angle_alpha   90.00
_cell.angle_beta   90.00
_cell.angle_gamma   90.00
#
_symmetry.space_group_name_H-M   'P 1'
#
loop_
_entity.id
_entity.type
_entity.pdbx_description
1 polymer ?
#
loop_
_entity_poly.entity_id
_entity_poly.type
_entity_poly.pdbx_seq_one_letter_code
_entity_poly.pdbx_strand_id
1 'polypeptide(L)'
;MGGNTVAKKNRKKKIKIRLELPKDDRSQTNFSIILAICMMIGVGCMGFWITNADLVFKPINQMPMFLNMACPDSFDANSPVPPTYSDNESCFLTQESPSTEIWTEEWSKVGSPGGAGFFIVPGIDKQRLGTMPHPQQFANIECSAEADNNGVFTLSVVERYYDMTTSVQDSAQIVANSDDCGLQDIPVEANKKYEIWVEIEPGQPSLRTFEFTVSVDAYDGIPDNMNNRSLWIGPGFELGPFDIHPTIFVNFFGIGLLVAVFPPSIYKDAQARKIKAIEDKFPDFLRDLAEYWKGGLSMVVSVRTLARSEYGALNDDIQKMSDQLSWGIPFGDVMRLFAGRVNTPLVHRAVSLVDEANKAGGKISDILVTAANDSREIKFLEGERVRAIASYISVIWVSYLVFMGVIVVLSKVFIPAIASSNSGGESESIGNMQINAVDPLFFLVVFFYGVSAQAVGNGAMAGLMATGRLSNGMKHSGFMLILALFAFNFVAFTPDLIGVPMAEGLVHSIGRTAPG
;
A
#
# COMPACT_ATOMS: atom_id res chain seq x y z
N MET A 1 -62.22 59.68 19.25
CA MET A 1 -62.61 58.86 18.08
C MET A 1 -61.40 58.75 17.17
N GLY A 2 -60.90 57.53 16.98
CA GLY A 2 -59.56 57.24 16.48
C GLY A 2 -59.39 57.45 14.98
N GLY A 3 -58.16 57.86 14.60
CA GLY A 3 -57.71 57.92 13.22
C GLY A 3 -57.27 56.55 12.72
N ASN A 4 -57.62 56.24 11.46
CA ASN A 4 -57.13 55.07 10.75
C ASN A 4 -56.24 55.52 9.58
N THR A 5 -54.94 55.39 9.78
CA THR A 5 -53.89 55.44 8.75
C THR A 5 -53.92 54.11 7.97
N VAL A 6 -54.25 54.17 6.68
CA VAL A 6 -54.21 53.01 5.78
C VAL A 6 -52.76 52.76 5.34
N ALA A 7 -52.11 51.76 5.93
CA ALA A 7 -50.79 51.29 5.52
C ALA A 7 -50.87 50.48 4.21
N LYS A 8 -50.22 50.97 3.14
CA LYS A 8 -50.01 50.24 1.88
C LYS A 8 -49.10 49.04 2.12
N LYS A 9 -49.66 47.82 2.08
CA LYS A 9 -48.93 46.55 2.18
C LYS A 9 -48.16 46.28 0.89
N ASN A 10 -46.84 46.48 0.91
CA ASN A 10 -45.94 46.07 -0.17
C ASN A 10 -46.07 44.54 -0.40
N ARG A 11 -46.56 44.15 -1.59
CA ARG A 11 -46.54 42.75 -2.04
C ARG A 11 -45.09 42.31 -2.18
N LYS A 12 -44.62 41.45 -1.28
CA LYS A 12 -43.35 40.72 -1.40
C LYS A 12 -43.32 40.04 -2.79
N LYS A 13 -42.43 40.48 -3.68
CA LYS A 13 -42.10 39.73 -4.91
C LYS A 13 -41.60 38.36 -4.44
N LYS A 14 -42.40 37.31 -4.65
CA LYS A 14 -41.92 35.93 -4.47
C LYS A 14 -40.79 35.73 -5.48
N ILE A 15 -39.56 35.67 -4.99
CA ILE A 15 -38.42 35.15 -5.75
C ILE A 15 -38.78 33.69 -6.03
N LYS A 16 -39.25 33.40 -7.25
CA LYS A 16 -39.37 32.02 -7.72
C LYS A 16 -37.93 31.56 -7.97
N ILE A 17 -37.32 31.01 -6.93
CA ILE A 17 -36.13 30.18 -7.09
C ILE A 17 -36.62 28.97 -7.89
N ARG A 18 -36.40 28.97 -9.20
CA ARG A 18 -36.50 27.73 -9.97
C ARG A 18 -35.33 26.89 -9.48
N LEU A 19 -35.63 25.99 -8.55
CA LEU A 19 -34.82 24.80 -8.36
C LEU A 19 -34.88 24.08 -9.70
N GLU A 20 -33.89 24.35 -10.56
CA GLU A 20 -33.60 23.48 -11.68
C GLU A 20 -33.21 22.15 -11.04
N LEU A 21 -34.20 21.26 -10.91
CA LEU A 21 -33.97 19.85 -10.64
C LEU A 21 -32.87 19.43 -11.61
N PRO A 22 -31.75 18.85 -11.13
CA PRO A 22 -30.70 18.38 -12.02
C PRO A 22 -31.35 17.48 -13.06
N LYS A 23 -31.33 17.94 -14.30
CA LYS A 23 -31.61 17.10 -15.47
C LYS A 23 -30.74 15.87 -15.30
N ASP A 24 -31.32 14.67 -15.46
CA ASP A 24 -30.68 13.36 -15.29
C ASP A 24 -29.32 13.33 -15.99
N ASP A 25 -28.28 13.71 -15.26
CA ASP A 25 -26.96 13.93 -15.78
C ASP A 25 -26.25 12.60 -15.60
N ARG A 26 -26.13 11.85 -16.69
CA ARG A 26 -25.40 10.57 -16.74
C ARG A 26 -24.03 10.70 -16.05
N SER A 27 -23.42 11.88 -16.08
CA SER A 27 -22.15 12.16 -15.42
C SER A 27 -22.21 12.08 -13.88
N GLN A 28 -23.29 12.57 -13.26
CA GLN A 28 -23.53 12.49 -11.81
C GLN A 28 -23.97 11.10 -11.38
N THR A 29 -24.85 10.45 -12.16
CA THR A 29 -25.27 9.07 -11.88
C THR A 29 -24.07 8.13 -11.91
N ASN A 30 -23.20 8.24 -12.93
CA ASN A 30 -21.97 7.46 -13.02
C ASN A 30 -21.02 7.76 -11.84
N PHE A 31 -20.88 9.03 -11.42
CA PHE A 31 -20.05 9.39 -10.27
C PHE A 31 -20.56 8.71 -8.98
N SER A 32 -21.87 8.75 -8.73
CA SER A 32 -22.48 8.14 -7.55
C SER A 32 -22.34 6.62 -7.55
N ILE A 33 -22.46 5.97 -8.71
CA ILE A 33 -22.24 4.52 -8.86
C ILE A 33 -20.78 4.17 -8.54
N ILE A 34 -19.82 4.89 -9.14
CA ILE A 34 -18.38 4.68 -8.90
C ILE A 34 -18.07 4.87 -7.42
N LEU A 35 -18.60 5.94 -6.82
CA LEU A 35 -18.41 6.24 -5.40
C LEU A 35 -18.97 5.12 -4.50
N ALA A 36 -20.17 4.63 -4.78
CA ALA A 36 -20.79 3.56 -3.99
C ALA A 36 -19.99 2.25 -4.07
N ILE A 37 -19.56 1.84 -5.28
CA ILE A 37 -18.74 0.63 -5.47
C ILE A 37 -17.41 0.78 -4.75
N CYS A 38 -16.75 1.93 -4.89
CA CYS A 38 -15.47 2.21 -4.23
C CYS A 38 -15.60 2.22 -2.70
N MET A 39 -16.69 2.77 -2.15
CA MET A 39 -16.95 2.70 -0.72
C MET A 39 -17.20 1.27 -0.25
N MET A 40 -17.95 0.45 -0.99
CA MET A 40 -18.17 -0.95 -0.63
C MET A 40 -16.86 -1.75 -0.61
N ILE A 41 -16.00 -1.58 -1.62
CA ILE A 41 -14.69 -2.23 -1.66
C ILE A 41 -13.78 -1.71 -0.53
N GLY A 42 -13.79 -0.39 -0.29
CA GLY A 42 -13.03 0.23 0.80
C GLY A 42 -13.43 -0.30 2.18
N VAL A 43 -14.74 -0.44 2.44
CA VAL A 43 -15.27 -1.06 3.67
C VAL A 43 -14.88 -2.54 3.76
N GLY A 44 -14.88 -3.27 2.65
CA GLY A 44 -14.38 -4.65 2.61
C GLY A 44 -12.92 -4.75 3.04
N CYS A 45 -12.05 -3.87 2.52
CA CYS A 45 -10.64 -3.81 2.93
C CYS A 45 -10.51 -3.45 4.42
N MET A 46 -11.29 -2.48 4.90
CA MET A 46 -11.32 -2.15 6.33
C MET A 46 -11.82 -3.31 7.20
N GLY A 47 -12.75 -4.13 6.70
CA GLY A 47 -13.21 -5.35 7.37
C GLY A 47 -12.10 -6.38 7.52
N PHE A 48 -11.30 -6.61 6.48
CA PHE A 48 -10.12 -7.47 6.56
C PHE A 48 -9.09 -6.93 7.56
N TRP A 49 -8.85 -5.62 7.52
CA TRP A 49 -7.99 -4.96 8.50
C TRP A 49 -8.51 -5.14 9.95
N ILE A 50 -9.79 -4.88 10.20
CA ILE A 50 -10.45 -5.01 11.52
C ILE A 50 -10.34 -6.43 12.08
N THR A 51 -10.53 -7.44 11.24
CA THR A 51 -10.51 -8.86 11.66
C THR A 51 -9.11 -9.39 11.95
N ASN A 52 -8.06 -8.70 11.50
CA ASN A 52 -6.67 -9.08 11.75
C ASN A 52 -5.96 -8.17 12.75
N ALA A 53 -6.44 -6.95 12.95
CA ALA A 53 -5.85 -6.02 13.89
C ALA A 53 -6.18 -6.40 15.35
N ASP A 54 -5.15 -6.73 16.13
CA ASP A 54 -5.23 -7.03 17.57
C ASP A 54 -5.81 -5.86 18.41
N LEU A 55 -5.88 -4.66 17.83
CA LEU A 55 -6.48 -3.47 18.43
C LEU A 55 -8.02 -3.53 18.54
N VAL A 56 -8.68 -4.29 17.65
CA VAL A 56 -10.15 -4.27 17.54
C VAL A 56 -10.74 -5.57 18.07
N PHE A 57 -10.21 -6.70 17.58
CA PHE A 57 -10.66 -8.02 17.99
C PHE A 57 -9.45 -8.84 18.44
N LYS A 58 -9.51 -9.31 19.69
CA LYS A 58 -8.53 -10.21 20.28
C LYS A 58 -9.22 -11.49 20.75
N PRO A 59 -9.35 -12.50 19.88
CA PRO A 59 -9.86 -13.82 20.26
C PRO A 59 -9.03 -14.47 21.38
N ILE A 60 -9.65 -15.39 22.14
CA ILE A 60 -8.99 -16.01 23.30
C ILE A 60 -7.85 -16.93 22.85
N ASN A 61 -8.01 -17.57 21.69
CA ASN A 61 -7.00 -18.44 21.09
C ASN A 61 -5.80 -17.71 20.46
N GLN A 62 -5.73 -16.37 20.62
CA GLN A 62 -4.63 -15.52 20.17
C GLN A 62 -4.41 -15.48 18.64
N MET A 63 -5.29 -16.09 17.86
CA MET A 63 -5.27 -16.00 16.39
C MET A 63 -6.11 -14.82 15.89
N PRO A 64 -5.81 -14.31 14.68
CA PRO A 64 -6.64 -13.31 14.02
C PRO A 64 -8.07 -13.84 13.85
N MET A 65 -9.07 -12.97 14.03
CA MET A 65 -10.47 -13.34 13.80
C MET A 65 -10.70 -13.78 12.35
N PHE A 66 -9.93 -13.25 11.40
CA PHE A 66 -9.96 -13.67 10.01
C PHE A 66 -9.72 -15.18 9.84
N LEU A 67 -8.68 -15.74 10.48
CA LEU A 67 -8.37 -17.16 10.37
C LEU A 67 -9.43 -18.03 11.04
N ASN A 68 -9.95 -17.61 12.19
CA ASN A 68 -11.09 -18.26 12.85
C ASN A 68 -12.35 -18.32 11.97
N MET A 69 -12.55 -17.33 11.11
CA MET A 69 -13.69 -17.31 10.17
C MET A 69 -13.40 -18.05 8.86
N ALA A 70 -12.15 -18.03 8.38
CA ALA A 70 -11.75 -18.65 7.13
C ALA A 70 -11.59 -20.17 7.25
N CYS A 71 -11.11 -20.65 8.40
CA CYS A 71 -10.92 -22.05 8.72
C CYS A 71 -11.62 -22.42 10.05
N PRO A 72 -12.98 -22.42 10.07
CA PRO A 72 -13.74 -22.64 11.29
C PRO A 72 -13.65 -24.07 11.84
N ASP A 73 -13.30 -25.04 10.98
CA ASP A 73 -13.11 -26.44 11.40
C ASP A 73 -11.76 -26.66 12.09
N SER A 74 -10.78 -25.80 11.79
CA SER A 74 -9.42 -25.86 12.33
C SER A 74 -9.27 -25.04 13.62
N PHE A 75 -9.97 -23.91 13.69
CA PHE A 75 -9.72 -22.89 14.71
C PHE A 75 -10.99 -22.46 15.44
N ASP A 76 -11.01 -22.63 16.77
CA ASP A 76 -12.09 -22.12 17.63
C ASP A 76 -11.65 -20.88 18.41
N ALA A 77 -12.29 -19.75 18.12
CA ALA A 77 -12.03 -18.45 18.74
C ALA A 77 -12.24 -18.41 20.26
N ASN A 78 -13.04 -19.34 20.80
CA ASN A 78 -13.36 -19.42 22.23
C ASN A 78 -12.44 -20.40 22.99
N SER A 79 -11.59 -21.14 22.30
CA SER A 79 -10.62 -22.03 22.94
C SER A 79 -9.58 -21.20 23.70
N PRO A 80 -9.29 -21.53 24.97
CA PRO A 80 -8.25 -20.85 25.75
C PRO A 80 -6.83 -21.32 25.43
N VAL A 81 -6.68 -22.26 24.51
CA VAL A 81 -5.39 -22.85 24.12
C VAL A 81 -4.99 -22.29 22.76
N PRO A 82 -3.73 -21.83 22.57
CA PRO A 82 -3.25 -21.43 21.25
C PRO A 82 -3.28 -22.64 20.28
N PRO A 83 -3.42 -22.40 18.97
CA PRO A 83 -3.43 -23.46 17.97
C PRO A 83 -2.13 -24.26 18.00
N THR A 84 -2.25 -25.57 17.80
CA THR A 84 -1.11 -26.48 17.62
C THR A 84 -0.68 -26.52 16.17
N TYR A 85 0.51 -27.05 15.89
CA TYR A 85 0.99 -27.31 14.53
C TYR A 85 -0.01 -28.16 13.73
N SER A 86 -0.61 -29.19 14.35
CA SER A 86 -1.64 -29.98 13.68
C SER A 86 -2.89 -29.18 13.29
N ASP A 87 -3.23 -28.13 14.06
CA ASP A 87 -4.35 -27.25 13.73
C ASP A 87 -3.98 -26.33 12.57
N ASN A 88 -2.75 -25.80 12.57
CA ASN A 88 -2.23 -24.97 11.48
C ASN A 88 -2.20 -25.72 10.14
N GLU A 89 -1.71 -26.96 10.13
CA GLU A 89 -1.60 -27.80 8.92
C GLU A 89 -2.97 -28.20 8.35
N SER A 90 -4.01 -28.22 9.19
CA SER A 90 -5.37 -28.54 8.75
C SER A 90 -6.00 -27.44 7.89
N CYS A 91 -5.48 -26.22 7.94
CA CYS A 91 -5.97 -25.06 7.19
C CYS A 91 -4.98 -24.68 6.09
N PHE A 92 -5.47 -24.61 4.84
CA PHE A 92 -4.64 -24.32 3.66
C PHE A 92 -3.95 -22.94 3.67
N LEU A 93 -4.39 -22.01 4.52
CA LEU A 93 -3.82 -20.65 4.64
C LEU A 93 -2.63 -20.57 5.60
N THR A 94 -2.49 -21.57 6.48
CA THR A 94 -1.55 -21.59 7.61
C THR A 94 -0.58 -22.76 7.54
N GLN A 95 -0.41 -23.35 6.37
CA GLN A 95 0.62 -24.38 6.14
C GLN A 95 2.00 -23.75 6.24
N GLU A 96 2.91 -24.51 6.85
CA GLU A 96 4.30 -24.11 7.07
C GLU A 96 5.21 -24.81 6.05
N SER A 97 6.19 -24.07 5.53
CA SER A 97 7.30 -24.60 4.74
C SER A 97 8.61 -24.56 5.55
N PRO A 98 9.55 -25.48 5.32
CA PRO A 98 10.77 -25.52 6.10
C PRO A 98 11.64 -24.29 5.84
N SER A 99 12.19 -23.71 6.89
CA SER A 99 13.25 -22.71 6.82
C SER A 99 14.62 -23.39 6.84
N THR A 100 15.53 -22.99 5.95
CA THR A 100 16.89 -23.54 5.95
C THR A 100 17.77 -22.80 6.95
N GLU A 101 18.18 -23.49 8.01
CA GLU A 101 19.09 -23.00 9.05
C GLU A 101 20.53 -23.38 8.70
N ILE A 102 21.43 -22.40 8.72
CA ILE A 102 22.81 -22.58 8.24
C ILE A 102 23.82 -22.38 9.39
N TRP A 103 24.82 -23.25 9.46
CA TRP A 103 26.05 -23.08 10.25
C TRP A 103 27.26 -23.21 9.33
N THR A 104 28.12 -22.19 9.30
CA THR A 104 29.37 -22.21 8.54
C THR A 104 30.54 -21.95 9.48
N GLU A 105 31.58 -22.79 9.42
CA GLU A 105 32.77 -22.66 10.24
C GLU A 105 34.04 -23.15 9.52
N GLU A 106 35.19 -22.62 9.93
CA GLU A 106 36.50 -23.00 9.42
C GLU A 106 37.40 -23.55 10.54
N TRP A 107 37.95 -24.74 10.34
CA TRP A 107 38.93 -25.36 11.23
C TRP A 107 40.34 -25.36 10.62
N SER A 108 41.31 -24.80 11.35
CA SER A 108 42.70 -24.77 10.91
C SER A 108 43.55 -25.88 11.53
N LYS A 109 44.49 -26.45 10.77
CA LYS A 109 45.45 -27.50 11.22
C LYS A 109 44.75 -28.70 11.88
N VAL A 110 43.86 -29.37 11.16
CA VAL A 110 43.19 -30.60 11.63
C VAL A 110 44.13 -31.78 11.36
N GLY A 111 44.61 -32.45 12.41
CA GLY A 111 45.46 -33.64 12.29
C GLY A 111 44.91 -34.79 13.12
N SER A 112 45.46 -35.99 12.97
CA SER A 112 45.08 -37.19 13.73
C SER A 112 44.98 -36.88 15.24
N PRO A 113 43.89 -37.30 15.94
CA PRO A 113 42.78 -38.15 15.48
C PRO A 113 41.66 -37.44 14.70
N GLY A 114 41.76 -36.12 14.48
CA GLY A 114 40.78 -35.32 13.75
C GLY A 114 40.16 -34.20 14.59
N GLY A 115 38.92 -33.83 14.26
CA GLY A 115 38.17 -32.78 14.96
C GLY A 115 36.68 -33.06 14.94
N ALA A 116 35.97 -32.60 15.97
CA ALA A 116 34.53 -32.67 16.04
C ALA A 116 33.92 -31.32 16.43
N GLY A 117 32.70 -31.07 15.97
CA GLY A 117 31.85 -29.96 16.38
C GLY A 117 30.40 -30.45 16.46
N PHE A 118 29.56 -29.76 17.21
CA PHE A 118 28.16 -30.15 17.34
C PHE A 118 27.21 -29.07 16.88
N PHE A 119 26.04 -29.50 16.45
CA PHE A 119 24.90 -28.64 16.17
C PHE A 119 23.64 -29.27 16.76
N ILE A 120 22.66 -28.43 17.07
CA ILE A 120 21.35 -28.82 17.57
C ILE A 120 20.35 -28.51 16.47
N VAL A 121 19.53 -29.50 16.12
CA VAL A 121 18.49 -29.34 15.11
C VAL A 121 17.29 -28.64 15.75
N PRO A 122 16.89 -27.46 15.27
CA PRO A 122 15.70 -26.78 15.75
C PRO A 122 14.46 -27.55 15.34
N GLY A 123 13.41 -27.45 16.17
CA GLY A 123 12.13 -28.06 15.86
C GLY A 123 11.06 -27.77 16.89
N ILE A 124 9.83 -28.15 16.56
CA ILE A 124 8.63 -27.83 17.32
C ILE A 124 8.57 -28.67 18.60
N ASP A 125 8.27 -28.02 19.73
CA ASP A 125 8.04 -28.70 21.00
C ASP A 125 6.91 -29.73 20.93
N LYS A 126 7.08 -30.86 21.64
CA LYS A 126 6.08 -31.95 21.66
C LYS A 126 4.68 -31.52 22.08
N GLN A 127 4.57 -30.49 22.92
CA GLN A 127 3.28 -29.94 23.35
C GLN A 127 2.60 -29.09 22.28
N ARG A 128 3.39 -28.48 21.38
CA ARG A 128 2.89 -27.62 20.28
C ARG A 128 2.58 -28.42 19.02
N LEU A 129 3.09 -29.65 18.86
CA LEU A 129 2.81 -30.53 17.73
C LEU A 129 1.34 -30.96 17.62
N GLY A 130 0.63 -31.04 18.76
CA GLY A 130 -0.77 -31.49 18.79
C GLY A 130 -0.90 -32.98 18.49
N THR A 131 -1.67 -33.34 17.46
CA THR A 131 -1.94 -34.74 17.10
C THR A 131 -1.02 -35.33 16.04
N MET A 132 -0.25 -34.50 15.35
CA MET A 132 0.66 -34.92 14.28
C MET A 132 2.09 -35.18 14.83
N PRO A 133 2.85 -36.11 14.23
CA PRO A 133 4.27 -36.21 14.50
C PRO A 133 5.03 -34.99 13.96
N HIS A 134 6.23 -34.76 14.47
CA HIS A 134 7.12 -33.74 13.90
C HIS A 134 7.41 -34.06 12.42
N PRO A 135 7.38 -33.07 11.53
CA PRO A 135 7.79 -33.27 10.14
C PRO A 135 9.24 -33.78 10.06
N GLN A 136 9.54 -34.62 9.07
CA GLN A 136 10.89 -35.14 8.89
C GLN A 136 11.81 -34.02 8.38
N GLN A 137 13.01 -33.94 8.96
CA GLN A 137 14.01 -32.93 8.63
C GLN A 137 15.25 -33.60 8.02
N PHE A 138 15.93 -32.86 7.15
CA PHE A 138 17.14 -33.32 6.49
C PHE A 138 18.26 -32.30 6.69
N ALA A 139 19.47 -32.81 6.87
CA ALA A 139 20.70 -32.03 6.95
C ALA A 139 21.56 -32.30 5.71
N ASN A 140 22.12 -31.23 5.15
CA ASN A 140 23.14 -31.29 4.12
C ASN A 140 24.42 -30.66 4.67
N ILE A 141 25.56 -31.25 4.31
CA ILE A 141 26.89 -30.77 4.66
C ILE A 141 27.66 -30.59 3.37
N GLU A 142 28.07 -29.36 3.10
CA GLU A 142 29.03 -29.04 2.06
C GLU A 142 30.36 -28.72 2.73
N CYS A 143 31.48 -29.14 2.15
CA CYS A 143 32.79 -28.87 2.71
C CYS A 143 33.86 -28.55 1.67
N SER A 144 34.96 -27.98 2.14
CA SER A 144 36.19 -27.76 1.40
C SER A 144 37.37 -28.09 2.31
N ALA A 145 38.24 -29.00 1.87
CA ALA A 145 39.34 -29.52 2.66
C ALA A 145 40.67 -29.36 1.92
N GLU A 146 41.56 -28.51 2.43
CA GLU A 146 42.89 -28.30 1.84
C GLU A 146 43.98 -28.97 2.68
N ALA A 147 44.90 -29.66 2.03
CA ALA A 147 46.05 -30.32 2.68
C ALA A 147 47.33 -30.17 1.84
N ASP A 148 48.49 -30.24 2.51
CA ASP A 148 49.79 -30.12 1.83
C ASP A 148 50.04 -31.23 0.80
N ASN A 149 49.43 -32.41 1.01
CA ASN A 149 49.38 -33.52 0.06
C ASN A 149 47.98 -34.11 0.06
N ASN A 150 47.59 -34.76 -1.04
CA ASN A 150 46.31 -35.48 -1.09
C ASN A 150 46.31 -36.59 -0.03
N GLY A 151 45.38 -36.49 0.91
CA GLY A 151 45.15 -37.44 1.99
C GLY A 151 43.68 -37.81 2.07
N VAL A 152 43.37 -38.95 2.67
CA VAL A 152 41.99 -39.40 2.90
C VAL A 152 41.60 -39.09 4.34
N PHE A 153 40.40 -38.56 4.53
CA PHE A 153 39.77 -38.40 5.83
C PHE A 153 38.33 -38.92 5.77
N THR A 154 37.77 -39.26 6.93
CA THR A 154 36.38 -39.70 7.03
C THR A 154 35.55 -38.55 7.59
N LEU A 155 34.51 -38.14 6.88
CA LEU A 155 33.49 -37.23 7.39
C LEU A 155 32.28 -38.06 7.82
N SER A 156 31.80 -37.84 9.03
CA SER A 156 30.61 -38.54 9.54
C SER A 156 29.73 -37.60 10.36
N VAL A 157 28.42 -37.87 10.34
CA VAL A 157 27.45 -37.25 11.22
C VAL A 157 26.99 -38.29 12.22
N VAL A 158 27.18 -38.00 13.51
CA VAL A 158 26.88 -38.94 14.58
C VAL A 158 25.91 -38.34 15.59
N GLU A 159 24.94 -39.15 16.02
CA GLU A 159 24.11 -38.88 17.18
C GLU A 159 24.77 -39.54 18.40
N ARG A 160 25.01 -38.77 19.46
CA ARG A 160 25.63 -39.27 20.70
C ARG A 160 24.60 -39.32 21.82
N TYR A 161 24.34 -40.52 22.33
CA TYR A 161 23.38 -40.75 23.40
C TYR A 161 24.01 -40.50 24.79
N TYR A 162 23.15 -40.29 25.79
CA TYR A 162 23.56 -40.03 27.17
C TYR A 162 24.36 -41.18 27.81
N ASP A 163 24.22 -42.40 27.30
CA ASP A 163 24.99 -43.58 27.71
C ASP A 163 26.36 -43.69 27.03
N MET A 164 26.78 -42.64 26.32
CA MET A 164 28.02 -42.55 25.53
C MET A 164 28.07 -43.47 24.31
N THR A 165 26.95 -44.09 23.92
CA THR A 165 26.87 -44.78 22.63
C THR A 165 26.73 -43.78 21.49
N THR A 166 27.31 -44.10 20.34
CA THR A 166 27.24 -43.28 19.12
C THR A 166 26.50 -44.05 18.03
N SER A 167 25.57 -43.38 17.36
CA SER A 167 24.92 -43.87 16.14
C SER A 167 25.39 -43.01 14.98
N VAL A 168 26.02 -43.64 13.98
CA VAL A 168 26.41 -42.97 12.73
C VAL A 168 25.17 -42.85 11.85
N GLN A 169 24.77 -41.63 11.52
CA GLN A 169 23.65 -41.37 10.62
C GLN A 169 24.10 -41.49 9.16
N ASP A 170 25.23 -40.88 8.84
CA ASP A 170 25.86 -41.01 7.53
C ASP A 170 27.38 -40.81 7.65
N SER A 171 28.13 -41.37 6.69
CA SER A 171 29.59 -41.25 6.65
C SER A 171 30.14 -41.46 5.24
N ALA A 172 31.14 -40.65 4.86
CA ALA A 172 31.86 -40.79 3.61
C ALA A 172 33.38 -40.64 3.81
N GLN A 173 34.15 -41.39 3.04
CA GLN A 173 35.59 -41.17 2.91
C GLN A 173 35.85 -40.17 1.79
N ILE A 174 36.53 -39.08 2.13
CA ILE A 174 36.76 -37.93 1.24
C ILE A 174 38.26 -37.73 1.06
N VAL A 175 38.66 -37.35 -0.15
CA VAL A 175 40.05 -37.01 -0.48
C VAL A 175 40.24 -35.51 -0.35
N ALA A 176 41.21 -35.08 0.45
CA ALA A 176 41.59 -33.67 0.54
C ALA A 176 42.10 -33.13 -0.81
N ASN A 177 41.87 -31.84 -1.07
CA ASN A 177 42.11 -31.15 -2.34
C ASN A 177 41.20 -31.62 -3.51
N SER A 178 40.04 -32.22 -3.21
CA SER A 178 39.00 -32.60 -4.17
C SER A 178 37.83 -31.62 -4.10
N ASP A 179 37.12 -31.44 -5.21
CA ASP A 179 35.89 -30.63 -5.28
C ASP A 179 34.66 -31.38 -4.71
N ASP A 180 34.71 -32.71 -4.65
CA ASP A 180 33.64 -33.55 -4.11
C ASP A 180 33.82 -33.75 -2.58
N CYS A 181 33.25 -32.84 -1.79
CA CYS A 181 33.28 -32.90 -0.32
C CYS A 181 31.91 -32.54 0.25
N GLY A 182 31.24 -33.52 0.89
CA GLY A 182 29.96 -33.29 1.55
C GLY A 182 29.15 -34.57 1.81
N LEU A 183 28.03 -34.40 2.50
CA LEU A 183 27.00 -35.41 2.75
C LEU A 183 25.62 -34.77 2.48
N GLN A 184 24.69 -35.49 1.89
CA GLN A 184 23.38 -34.97 1.49
C GLN A 184 22.25 -35.86 2.01
N ASP A 185 21.07 -35.26 2.21
CA ASP A 185 19.83 -35.92 2.61
C ASP A 185 19.96 -36.74 3.93
N ILE A 186 20.75 -36.24 4.89
CA ILE A 186 20.97 -36.92 6.16
C ILE A 186 19.72 -36.77 7.03
N PRO A 187 19.03 -37.87 7.40
CA PRO A 187 17.83 -37.77 8.22
C PRO A 187 18.18 -37.31 9.63
N VAL A 188 17.57 -36.22 10.07
CA VAL A 188 17.76 -35.67 11.41
C VAL A 188 16.44 -35.46 12.13
N GLU A 189 16.45 -35.57 13.45
CA GLU A 189 15.27 -35.35 14.29
C GLU A 189 15.36 -34.01 15.04
N ALA A 190 14.21 -33.35 15.17
CA ALA A 190 14.03 -32.15 15.96
C ALA A 190 14.54 -32.26 17.40
N ASN A 191 15.09 -31.16 17.91
CA ASN A 191 15.55 -31.01 19.29
C ASN A 191 16.62 -32.04 19.72
N LYS A 192 17.33 -32.62 18.76
CA LYS A 192 18.46 -33.51 18.99
C LYS A 192 19.79 -32.84 18.66
N LYS A 193 20.83 -33.34 19.32
CA LYS A 193 22.22 -32.92 19.13
C LYS A 193 22.93 -33.91 18.21
N TYR A 194 23.52 -33.39 17.13
CA TYR A 194 24.36 -34.14 16.21
C TYR A 194 25.78 -33.58 16.24
N GLU A 195 26.76 -34.46 16.03
CA GLU A 195 28.17 -34.09 15.98
C GLU A 195 28.71 -34.38 14.57
N ILE A 196 29.32 -33.36 13.96
CA ILE A 196 30.13 -33.52 12.76
C ILE A 196 31.48 -34.00 13.21
N TRP A 197 31.92 -35.12 12.66
CA TRP A 197 33.16 -35.75 13.03
C TRP A 197 34.02 -35.95 11.79
N VAL A 198 35.16 -35.26 11.78
CA VAL A 198 36.24 -35.42 10.81
C VAL A 198 37.31 -36.28 11.45
N GLU A 199 37.48 -37.51 10.96
CA GLU A 199 38.50 -38.44 11.42
C GLU A 199 39.66 -38.52 10.42
N ILE A 200 40.89 -38.44 10.92
CA ILE A 200 42.11 -38.57 10.12
C ILE A 200 42.94 -39.70 10.69
N GLU A 201 43.14 -40.76 9.90
CA GLU A 201 43.91 -41.92 10.31
C GLU A 201 45.40 -41.57 10.56
N PRO A 202 46.07 -42.23 11.53
CA PRO A 202 47.50 -42.07 11.74
C PRO A 202 48.31 -42.40 10.48
N GLY A 203 49.00 -41.41 9.91
CA GLY A 203 49.80 -41.54 8.69
C GLY A 203 49.28 -40.76 7.49
N GLN A 204 48.06 -40.22 7.56
CA GLN A 204 47.53 -39.26 6.59
C GLN A 204 48.04 -37.83 6.87
N PRO A 205 48.17 -36.97 5.85
CA PRO A 205 48.55 -35.56 6.04
C PRO A 205 47.47 -34.81 6.82
N SER A 206 47.88 -33.86 7.67
CA SER A 206 46.95 -32.96 8.34
C SER A 206 46.30 -32.00 7.34
N LEU A 207 45.00 -31.73 7.50
CA LEU A 207 44.32 -30.68 6.78
C LEU A 207 44.82 -29.31 7.28
N ARG A 208 45.22 -28.44 6.36
CA ARG A 208 45.60 -27.07 6.64
C ARG A 208 44.37 -26.26 7.03
N THR A 209 43.31 -26.38 6.23
CA THR A 209 42.01 -25.74 6.39
C THR A 209 40.91 -26.75 6.07
N PHE A 210 39.87 -26.75 6.89
CA PHE A 210 38.64 -27.49 6.66
C PHE A 210 37.48 -26.52 6.89
N GLU A 211 36.87 -26.07 5.80
CA GLU A 211 35.69 -25.22 5.81
C GLU A 211 34.47 -26.10 5.55
N PHE A 212 33.40 -25.89 6.31
CA PHE A 212 32.16 -26.61 6.10
C PHE A 212 30.95 -25.73 6.35
N THR A 213 29.88 -26.04 5.64
CA THR A 213 28.56 -25.44 5.76
C THR A 213 27.57 -26.55 6.00
N VAL A 214 26.89 -26.50 7.15
CA VAL A 214 25.76 -27.37 7.47
C VAL A 214 24.48 -26.58 7.27
N SER A 215 23.59 -27.12 6.45
CA SER A 215 22.24 -26.59 6.26
C SER A 215 21.23 -27.62 6.73
N VAL A 216 20.28 -27.22 7.57
CA VAL A 216 19.20 -28.08 8.05
C VAL A 216 17.88 -27.43 7.73
N ASP A 217 16.99 -28.19 7.10
CA ASP A 217 15.61 -27.75 6.88
C ASP A 217 14.82 -27.90 8.19
N ALA A 218 14.36 -26.77 8.71
CA ALA A 218 13.77 -26.64 10.03
C ALA A 218 12.31 -26.18 10.01
N TYR A 219 11.56 -26.59 11.02
CA TYR A 219 10.18 -26.18 11.24
C TYR A 219 10.09 -25.54 12.63
N ASP A 220 9.58 -24.31 12.70
CA ASP A 220 9.47 -23.51 13.91
C ASP A 220 8.04 -23.50 14.50
N GLY A 221 7.06 -24.03 13.75
CA GLY A 221 5.65 -24.09 14.14
C GLY A 221 4.90 -22.78 13.91
N ILE A 222 5.47 -21.84 13.16
CA ILE A 222 4.88 -20.55 12.78
C ILE A 222 4.53 -20.61 11.29
N PRO A 223 3.25 -20.42 10.91
CA PRO A 223 2.85 -20.46 9.51
C PRO A 223 3.55 -19.39 8.64
N ASP A 224 3.85 -19.72 7.38
CA ASP A 224 4.54 -18.84 6.42
C ASP A 224 3.91 -17.45 6.26
N ASN A 225 2.58 -17.40 6.36
CA ASN A 225 1.79 -16.17 6.19
C ASN A 225 1.56 -15.41 7.49
N MET A 226 2.26 -15.78 8.57
CA MET A 226 2.10 -15.22 9.91
C MET A 226 3.43 -14.79 10.52
N ASN A 227 3.37 -13.89 11.50
CA ASN A 227 4.52 -13.50 12.30
C ASN A 227 4.57 -14.24 13.64
N ASN A 228 5.62 -14.03 14.44
CA ASN A 228 5.78 -14.71 15.74
C ASN A 228 4.69 -14.44 16.78
N ARG A 229 3.82 -13.44 16.54
CA ARG A 229 2.70 -13.05 17.41
C ARG A 229 1.36 -13.51 16.86
N SER A 230 1.38 -14.43 15.91
CA SER A 230 0.19 -14.95 15.26
C SER A 230 -0.63 -13.87 14.52
N LEU A 231 0.02 -12.88 13.91
CA LEU A 231 -0.64 -11.87 13.06
C LEU A 231 -0.44 -12.18 11.57
N TRP A 232 -1.46 -11.91 10.76
CA TRP A 232 -1.44 -12.15 9.31
C TRP A 232 -0.54 -11.15 8.56
N ILE A 233 0.53 -11.65 7.95
CA ILE A 233 1.39 -10.90 7.03
C ILE A 233 1.06 -11.23 5.56
N GLY A 234 0.58 -12.45 5.31
CA GLY A 234 0.39 -12.99 3.96
C GLY A 234 1.71 -13.25 3.22
N PRO A 235 1.64 -13.74 1.97
CA PRO A 235 2.81 -14.24 1.26
C PRO A 235 3.86 -13.16 1.04
N GLY A 236 5.11 -13.51 1.31
CA GLY A 236 6.29 -12.70 0.98
C GLY A 236 6.59 -12.76 -0.52
N PHE A 237 7.11 -11.64 -1.05
CA PHE A 237 7.61 -11.57 -2.41
C PHE A 237 9.00 -10.94 -2.40
N GLU A 238 9.99 -11.68 -2.87
CA GLU A 238 11.35 -11.18 -3.04
C GLU A 238 11.47 -10.37 -4.33
N LEU A 239 11.72 -9.06 -4.20
CA LEU A 239 11.95 -8.14 -5.31
C LEU A 239 13.38 -7.59 -5.25
N GLY A 240 14.35 -8.44 -5.58
CA GLY A 240 15.77 -8.10 -5.52
C GLY A 240 16.23 -7.97 -4.06
N PRO A 241 16.70 -6.79 -3.60
CA PRO A 241 17.11 -6.59 -2.21
C PRO A 241 15.95 -6.32 -1.25
N PHE A 242 14.70 -6.31 -1.73
CA PHE A 242 13.52 -6.02 -0.92
C PHE A 242 12.66 -7.27 -0.75
N ASP A 243 12.44 -7.68 0.49
CA ASP A 243 11.39 -8.63 0.82
C ASP A 243 10.12 -7.84 1.20
N ILE A 244 9.03 -8.07 0.47
CA ILE A 244 7.79 -7.30 0.61
C ILE A 244 6.60 -8.22 0.89
N HIS A 245 5.81 -7.85 1.89
CA HIS A 245 4.52 -8.49 2.20
C HIS A 245 3.37 -7.54 1.85
N PRO A 246 2.97 -7.44 0.56
CA PRO A 246 1.97 -6.48 0.12
C PRO A 246 0.59 -6.73 0.75
N THR A 247 0.31 -7.97 1.16
CA THR A 247 -0.95 -8.40 1.78
C THR A 247 -0.95 -8.35 3.30
N ILE A 248 0.02 -7.67 3.93
CA ILE A 248 0.00 -7.45 5.37
C ILE A 248 -1.30 -6.75 5.77
N PHE A 249 -1.92 -7.18 6.87
CA PHE A 249 -3.22 -6.66 7.29
C PHE A 249 -3.25 -5.12 7.42
N VAL A 250 -2.12 -4.52 7.79
CA VAL A 250 -1.93 -3.07 7.95
C VAL A 250 -2.15 -2.32 6.62
N ASN A 251 -1.71 -2.88 5.50
CA ASN A 251 -1.87 -2.26 4.18
C ASN A 251 -3.35 -2.11 3.80
N PHE A 252 -4.21 -3.03 4.22
CA PHE A 252 -5.64 -2.97 3.92
C PHE A 252 -6.34 -1.75 4.53
N PHE A 253 -5.80 -1.17 5.61
CA PHE A 253 -6.27 0.12 6.12
C PHE A 253 -6.02 1.26 5.12
N GLY A 254 -4.78 1.38 4.63
CA GLY A 254 -4.39 2.40 3.65
C GLY A 254 -5.04 2.19 2.29
N ILE A 255 -5.10 0.95 1.81
CA ILE A 255 -5.76 0.56 0.56
C ILE A 255 -7.27 0.83 0.65
N GLY A 256 -7.90 0.52 1.78
CA GLY A 256 -9.32 0.81 2.00
C GLY A 256 -9.65 2.29 1.88
N LEU A 257 -8.83 3.16 2.49
CA LEU A 257 -8.94 4.61 2.34
C LEU A 257 -8.66 5.08 0.90
N LEU A 258 -7.62 4.54 0.26
CA LEU A 258 -7.25 4.88 -1.11
C LEU A 258 -8.38 4.55 -2.08
N VAL A 259 -8.90 3.33 -2.05
CA VAL A 259 -9.97 2.88 -2.96
C VAL A 259 -11.25 3.66 -2.71
N ALA A 260 -11.59 3.97 -1.45
CA ALA A 260 -12.77 4.78 -1.14
C ALA A 260 -12.70 6.20 -1.72
N VAL A 261 -11.49 6.78 -1.80
CA VAL A 261 -11.29 8.21 -2.07
C VAL A 261 -10.81 8.51 -3.49
N PHE A 262 -9.86 7.74 -4.00
CA PHE A 262 -9.04 8.10 -5.17
C PHE A 262 -9.76 7.91 -6.51
N PRO A 263 -10.34 6.74 -6.84
CA PRO A 263 -11.03 6.54 -8.12
C PRO A 263 -12.21 7.51 -8.37
N PRO A 264 -13.11 7.76 -7.40
CA PRO A 264 -14.19 8.75 -7.57
C PRO A 264 -13.65 10.15 -7.84
N SER A 265 -12.52 10.51 -7.19
CA SER A 265 -11.89 11.82 -7.39
C SER A 265 -11.28 11.97 -8.79
N ILE A 266 -10.61 10.94 -9.31
CA ILE A 266 -10.08 10.94 -10.69
C ILE A 266 -11.20 11.14 -11.71
N TYR A 267 -12.32 10.42 -11.55
CA TYR A 267 -13.46 10.54 -12.46
C TYR A 267 -14.03 11.96 -12.46
N LYS A 268 -14.18 12.56 -11.27
CA LYS A 268 -14.66 13.95 -11.14
C LYS A 268 -13.68 14.97 -11.72
N ASP A 269 -12.38 14.79 -11.49
CA ASP A 269 -11.35 15.67 -12.07
C ASP A 269 -11.32 15.56 -13.61
N ALA A 270 -11.49 14.36 -14.15
CA ALA A 270 -11.61 14.15 -15.59
C ALA A 270 -12.81 14.88 -16.21
N GLN A 271 -13.97 14.86 -15.55
CA GLN A 271 -15.14 15.65 -15.99
C GLN A 271 -14.87 17.16 -15.90
N ALA A 272 -14.28 17.62 -14.80
CA ALA A 272 -13.95 19.03 -14.62
C ALA A 272 -12.98 19.53 -15.70
N ARG A 273 -12.00 18.71 -16.11
CA ARG A 273 -11.08 19.02 -17.22
C ARG A 273 -11.80 19.16 -18.56
N LYS A 274 -12.78 18.30 -18.86
CA LYS A 274 -13.59 18.40 -20.09
C LYS A 274 -14.39 19.70 -20.14
N ILE A 275 -15.04 20.05 -19.02
CA ILE A 275 -15.80 21.29 -18.89
C ILE A 275 -14.88 22.50 -19.05
N LYS A 276 -13.72 22.48 -18.37
CA LYS A 276 -12.73 23.55 -18.47
C LYS A 276 -12.23 23.77 -19.90
N ALA A 277 -11.96 22.70 -20.64
CA ALA A 277 -11.51 22.80 -22.04
C ALA A 277 -12.53 23.51 -22.95
N ILE A 278 -13.83 23.35 -22.68
CA ILE A 278 -14.90 24.07 -23.37
C ILE A 278 -14.91 25.54 -22.95
N GLU A 279 -14.93 25.80 -21.63
CA GLU A 279 -15.02 27.17 -21.11
C GLU A 279 -13.81 28.03 -21.45
N ASP A 280 -12.62 27.45 -21.61
CA ASP A 280 -11.40 28.17 -21.94
C ASP A 280 -11.43 28.72 -23.39
N LYS A 281 -12.16 28.06 -24.31
CA LYS A 281 -12.31 28.49 -25.72
C LYS A 281 -13.56 29.32 -25.99
N PHE A 282 -14.51 29.32 -25.05
CA PHE A 282 -15.77 30.02 -25.18
C PHE A 282 -15.65 31.55 -25.36
N PRO A 283 -14.77 32.29 -24.63
CA PRO A 283 -14.60 33.72 -24.84
C PRO A 283 -14.09 34.08 -26.25
N ASP A 284 -13.20 33.26 -26.80
CA ASP A 284 -12.65 33.45 -28.14
C ASP A 284 -13.72 33.24 -29.21
N PHE A 285 -14.56 32.20 -29.06
CA PHE A 285 -15.71 31.99 -29.91
C PHE A 285 -16.67 33.20 -29.91
N LEU A 286 -17.01 33.75 -28.74
CA LEU A 286 -17.89 34.92 -28.65
C LEU A 286 -17.28 36.17 -29.31
N ARG A 287 -15.97 36.38 -29.14
CA ARG A 287 -15.25 37.50 -29.74
C ARG A 287 -15.25 37.41 -31.26
N ASP A 288 -14.87 36.26 -31.80
CA ASP A 288 -14.79 36.06 -33.24
C ASP A 288 -16.20 36.14 -33.88
N LEU A 289 -17.23 35.65 -33.19
CA LEU A 289 -18.63 35.83 -33.60
C LEU A 289 -19.03 37.31 -33.66
N ALA A 290 -18.62 38.10 -32.68
CA ALA A 290 -18.88 39.53 -32.66
C ALA A 290 -18.15 40.26 -33.80
N GLU A 291 -16.90 39.89 -34.09
CA GLU A 291 -16.07 40.45 -35.16
C GLU A 291 -16.67 40.17 -36.55
N TYR A 292 -17.07 38.92 -36.82
CA TYR A 292 -17.72 38.56 -38.10
C TYR A 292 -19.05 39.27 -38.29
N TRP A 293 -19.87 39.37 -37.25
CA TRP A 293 -21.14 40.09 -37.29
C TRP A 293 -20.92 41.60 -37.50
N LYS A 294 -19.93 42.21 -36.85
CA LYS A 294 -19.52 43.61 -37.07
C LYS A 294 -19.00 43.84 -38.49
N GLY A 295 -18.37 42.84 -39.10
CA GLY A 295 -17.92 42.83 -40.50
C GLY A 295 -19.05 42.78 -41.54
N GLY A 296 -20.31 42.68 -41.12
CA GLY A 296 -21.47 42.70 -42.00
C GLY A 296 -21.94 41.33 -42.50
N LEU A 297 -21.35 40.23 -41.98
CA LEU A 297 -21.85 38.88 -42.26
C LEU A 297 -23.17 38.63 -41.51
N SER A 298 -24.07 37.85 -42.12
CA SER A 298 -25.28 37.39 -41.44
C SER A 298 -24.93 36.37 -40.36
N MET A 299 -25.78 36.23 -39.33
CA MET A 299 -25.49 35.42 -38.12
C MET A 299 -25.29 33.96 -38.49
N VAL A 300 -26.07 33.48 -39.47
CA VAL A 300 -25.96 32.14 -40.03
C VAL A 300 -24.61 31.93 -40.70
N VAL A 301 -24.13 32.90 -41.48
CA VAL A 301 -22.84 32.81 -42.18
C VAL A 301 -21.67 32.95 -41.19
N SER A 302 -21.78 33.83 -40.19
CA SER A 302 -20.78 33.99 -39.13
C SER A 302 -20.58 32.69 -38.35
N VAL A 303 -21.67 32.07 -37.84
CA VAL A 303 -21.59 30.80 -37.10
C VAL A 303 -21.11 29.65 -38.01
N ARG A 304 -21.53 29.62 -39.28
CA ARG A 304 -21.05 28.62 -40.25
C ARG A 304 -19.54 28.75 -40.54
N THR A 305 -19.03 29.97 -40.51
CA THR A 305 -17.60 30.24 -40.70
C THR A 305 -16.83 29.78 -39.47
N LEU A 306 -17.32 30.09 -38.28
CA LEU A 306 -16.73 29.67 -37.00
C LEU A 306 -16.79 28.15 -36.79
N ALA A 307 -17.83 27.48 -37.30
CA ALA A 307 -17.93 26.01 -37.25
C ALA A 307 -16.82 25.31 -38.03
N ARG A 308 -16.20 25.99 -39.00
CA ARG A 308 -15.04 25.50 -39.76
C ARG A 308 -13.70 25.88 -39.13
N SER A 309 -13.70 26.71 -38.09
CA SER A 309 -12.51 27.12 -37.35
C SER A 309 -12.18 26.14 -36.22
N GLU A 310 -11.02 26.30 -35.58
CA GLU A 310 -10.56 25.43 -34.50
C GLU A 310 -10.82 26.00 -33.09
N TYR A 311 -11.88 25.51 -32.43
CA TYR A 311 -12.21 25.76 -31.03
C TYR A 311 -12.12 24.50 -30.15
N GLY A 312 -11.44 23.45 -30.63
CA GLY A 312 -11.16 22.23 -29.86
C GLY A 312 -12.44 21.55 -29.37
N ALA A 313 -12.59 21.39 -28.05
CA ALA A 313 -13.74 20.73 -27.42
C ALA A 313 -15.10 21.42 -27.69
N LEU A 314 -15.09 22.64 -28.21
CA LEU A 314 -16.30 23.42 -28.53
C LEU A 314 -16.79 23.20 -29.98
N ASN A 315 -15.97 22.61 -30.86
CA ASN A 315 -16.29 22.48 -32.28
C ASN A 315 -17.59 21.72 -32.56
N ASP A 316 -17.81 20.58 -31.87
CA ASP A 316 -19.02 19.78 -32.05
C ASP A 316 -20.29 20.55 -31.68
N ASP A 317 -20.21 21.41 -30.66
CA ASP A 317 -21.34 22.22 -30.22
C ASP A 317 -21.60 23.42 -31.13
N ILE A 318 -20.55 24.02 -31.70
CA ILE A 318 -20.64 25.09 -32.71
C ILE A 318 -21.18 24.54 -34.03
N GLN A 319 -20.77 23.34 -34.45
CA GLN A 319 -21.29 22.68 -35.65
C GLN A 319 -22.80 22.47 -35.54
N LYS A 320 -23.27 21.95 -34.40
CA LYS A 320 -24.71 21.82 -34.12
C LYS A 320 -25.46 23.15 -34.15
N MET A 321 -24.82 24.24 -33.70
CA MET A 321 -25.43 25.58 -33.81
C MET A 321 -25.55 26.03 -35.26
N SER A 322 -24.53 25.79 -36.09
CA SER A 322 -24.56 26.07 -37.53
C SER A 322 -25.72 25.32 -38.21
N ASP A 323 -25.90 24.04 -37.90
CA ASP A 323 -26.96 23.21 -38.48
C ASP A 323 -28.35 23.74 -38.07
N GLN A 324 -28.54 24.07 -36.78
CA GLN A 324 -29.78 24.63 -36.26
C GLN A 324 -30.14 25.97 -36.91
N LEU A 325 -29.16 26.86 -37.10
CA LEU A 325 -29.35 28.13 -37.79
C LEU A 325 -29.67 27.92 -39.29
N SER A 326 -29.07 26.90 -39.93
CA SER A 326 -29.36 26.57 -41.33
C SER A 326 -30.79 26.09 -41.55
N TRP A 327 -31.43 25.52 -40.52
CA TRP A 327 -32.83 25.09 -40.53
C TRP A 327 -33.82 26.22 -40.16
N GLY A 328 -33.34 27.46 -40.02
CA GLY A 328 -34.19 28.63 -39.77
C GLY A 328 -34.59 28.81 -38.30
N ILE A 329 -33.97 28.11 -37.35
CA ILE A 329 -34.21 28.32 -35.91
C ILE A 329 -33.62 29.70 -35.53
N PRO A 330 -34.37 30.57 -34.83
CA PRO A 330 -33.89 31.90 -34.48
C PRO A 330 -32.67 31.84 -33.54
N PHE A 331 -31.72 32.76 -33.73
CA PHE A 331 -30.43 32.76 -33.03
C PHE A 331 -30.53 32.72 -31.50
N GLY A 332 -31.49 33.45 -30.91
CA GLY A 332 -31.72 33.43 -29.46
C GLY A 332 -32.12 32.05 -28.93
N ASP A 333 -32.85 31.26 -29.71
CA ASP A 333 -33.21 29.88 -29.34
C ASP A 333 -32.02 28.93 -29.51
N VAL A 334 -31.24 29.11 -30.58
CA VAL A 334 -29.99 28.34 -30.79
C VAL A 334 -28.97 28.59 -29.67
N MET A 335 -28.81 29.83 -29.23
CA MET A 335 -27.95 30.17 -28.08
C MET A 335 -28.44 29.51 -26.79
N ARG A 336 -29.75 29.50 -26.54
CA ARG A 336 -30.34 28.83 -25.36
C ARG A 336 -30.17 27.32 -25.41
N LEU A 337 -30.35 26.71 -26.58
CA LEU A 337 -30.09 25.29 -26.79
C LEU A 337 -28.61 24.95 -26.63
N PHE A 338 -27.71 25.81 -27.09
CA PHE A 338 -26.27 25.68 -26.87
C PHE A 338 -25.90 25.75 -25.38
N ALA A 339 -26.41 26.76 -24.66
CA ALA A 339 -26.20 26.87 -23.22
C ALA A 339 -26.69 25.63 -22.47
N GLY A 340 -27.86 25.10 -22.83
CA GLY A 340 -28.39 23.87 -22.23
C GLY A 340 -27.63 22.58 -22.59
N ARG A 341 -26.80 22.58 -23.65
CA ARG A 341 -25.92 21.45 -23.99
C ARG A 341 -24.60 21.52 -23.23
N VAL A 342 -23.96 22.69 -23.21
CA VAL A 342 -22.68 22.91 -22.54
C VAL A 342 -22.85 22.91 -21.01
N ASN A 343 -23.99 23.43 -20.53
CA ASN A 343 -24.44 23.39 -19.14
C ASN A 343 -23.39 23.88 -18.13
N THR A 344 -22.81 25.07 -18.39
CA THR A 344 -21.89 25.72 -17.45
C THR A 344 -22.37 27.09 -17.02
N PRO A 345 -22.09 27.52 -15.77
CA PRO A 345 -22.48 28.84 -15.28
C PRO A 345 -21.95 29.99 -16.15
N LEU A 346 -20.73 29.86 -16.67
CA LEU A 346 -20.09 30.86 -17.54
C LEU A 346 -20.90 31.04 -18.84
N VAL A 347 -21.23 29.94 -19.51
CA VAL A 347 -21.96 29.96 -20.78
C VAL A 347 -23.39 30.43 -20.59
N HIS A 348 -24.08 29.96 -19.55
CA HIS A 348 -25.44 30.41 -19.22
C HIS A 348 -25.50 31.92 -18.95
N ARG A 349 -24.53 32.46 -18.22
CA ARG A 349 -24.43 33.90 -17.95
C ARG A 349 -24.23 34.71 -19.24
N ALA A 350 -23.27 34.31 -20.07
CA ALA A 350 -23.01 35.01 -21.33
C ALA A 350 -24.20 34.93 -22.30
N VAL A 351 -24.81 33.75 -22.46
CA VAL A 351 -25.99 33.58 -23.32
C VAL A 351 -27.18 34.40 -22.82
N SER A 352 -27.39 34.49 -21.50
CA SER A 352 -28.47 35.32 -20.94
C SER A 352 -28.27 36.80 -21.22
N LEU A 353 -27.02 37.29 -21.16
CA LEU A 353 -26.69 38.68 -21.54
C LEU A 353 -27.00 38.95 -23.01
N VAL A 354 -26.65 38.01 -23.90
CA VAL A 354 -26.91 38.11 -25.34
C VAL A 354 -28.41 38.06 -25.65
N ASP A 355 -29.18 37.19 -24.99
CA ASP A 355 -30.63 37.05 -25.20
C ASP A 355 -31.40 38.30 -24.75
N GLU A 356 -31.07 38.85 -23.58
CA GLU A 356 -31.73 40.06 -23.05
C GLU A 356 -31.45 41.29 -23.92
N ALA A 357 -30.22 41.40 -24.39
CA ALA A 357 -29.78 42.40 -25.35
C ALA A 357 -30.52 42.33 -26.70
N ASN A 358 -30.70 41.11 -27.22
CA ASN A 358 -31.42 40.87 -28.47
C ASN A 358 -32.89 41.28 -28.35
N LYS A 359 -33.53 41.01 -27.21
CA LYS A 359 -34.91 41.48 -26.92
C LYS A 359 -35.02 42.99 -26.76
N ALA A 360 -34.00 43.63 -26.19
CA ALA A 360 -33.95 45.07 -25.99
C ALA A 360 -33.64 45.86 -27.28
N GLY A 361 -33.36 45.20 -28.40
CA GLY A 361 -33.08 45.83 -29.70
C GLY A 361 -31.74 46.56 -29.76
N GLY A 362 -30.79 46.19 -28.89
CA GLY A 362 -29.45 46.79 -28.84
C GLY A 362 -28.55 46.34 -30.00
N LYS A 363 -27.40 47.00 -30.16
CA LYS A 363 -26.35 46.58 -31.11
C LYS A 363 -25.74 45.25 -30.66
N ILE A 364 -26.23 44.13 -31.22
CA ILE A 364 -25.82 42.76 -30.89
C ILE A 364 -24.28 42.58 -30.97
N SER A 365 -23.61 43.25 -31.92
CA SER A 365 -22.14 43.25 -32.03
C SER A 365 -21.47 43.67 -30.73
N ASP A 366 -21.90 44.80 -30.17
CA ASP A 366 -21.23 45.44 -29.03
C ASP A 366 -21.48 44.63 -27.75
N ILE A 367 -22.65 43.98 -27.68
CA ILE A 367 -23.01 43.10 -26.57
C ILE A 367 -22.22 41.79 -26.62
N LEU A 368 -22.06 41.17 -27.80
CA LEU A 368 -21.23 39.97 -27.95
C LEU A 368 -19.77 40.26 -27.57
N VAL A 369 -19.21 41.41 -27.98
CA VAL A 369 -17.87 41.85 -27.53
C VAL A 369 -17.83 42.01 -26.01
N THR A 370 -18.86 42.63 -25.42
CA THR A 370 -18.94 42.81 -23.97
C THR A 370 -19.01 41.47 -23.23
N ALA A 371 -19.81 40.51 -23.72
CA ALA A 371 -19.91 39.17 -23.15
C ALA A 371 -18.61 38.36 -23.30
N ALA A 372 -17.91 38.52 -24.43
CA ALA A 372 -16.59 37.91 -24.65
C ALA A 372 -15.55 38.46 -23.67
N ASN A 373 -15.53 39.79 -23.46
CA ASN A 373 -14.64 40.44 -22.51
C ASN A 373 -14.96 40.04 -21.06
N ASP A 374 -16.24 40.02 -20.64
CA ASP A 374 -16.66 39.53 -19.31
C ASP A 374 -16.23 38.07 -19.10
N SER A 375 -16.44 37.21 -20.10
CA SER A 375 -16.04 35.79 -20.01
C SER A 375 -14.52 35.62 -19.94
N ARG A 376 -13.76 36.42 -20.69
CA ARG A 376 -12.30 36.41 -20.67
C ARG A 376 -11.74 36.93 -19.35
N GLU A 377 -12.33 37.99 -18.80
CA GLU A 377 -11.96 38.53 -17.48
C GLU A 377 -12.23 37.50 -16.38
N ILE A 378 -13.39 36.81 -16.40
CA ILE A 378 -13.69 35.73 -15.47
C ILE A 378 -12.62 34.62 -15.54
N LYS A 379 -12.21 34.23 -16.75
CA LYS A 379 -11.16 33.21 -16.94
C LYS A 379 -9.78 33.68 -16.49
N PHE A 380 -9.47 34.95 -16.70
CA PHE A 380 -8.24 35.56 -16.20
C PHE A 380 -8.20 35.54 -14.67
N LEU A 381 -9.29 35.97 -14.00
CA LEU A 381 -9.42 35.93 -12.55
C LEU A 381 -9.39 34.50 -11.98
N GLU A 382 -10.01 33.54 -12.67
CA GLU A 382 -9.91 32.12 -12.31
C GLU A 382 -8.45 31.63 -12.37
N GLY A 383 -7.71 32.01 -13.43
CA GLY A 383 -6.30 31.69 -13.58
C GLY A 383 -5.42 32.27 -12.48
N GLU A 384 -5.62 33.55 -12.12
CA GLU A 384 -4.92 34.18 -10.99
C GLU A 384 -5.24 33.47 -9.67
N ARG A 385 -6.52 33.15 -9.42
CA ARG A 385 -6.93 32.41 -8.23
C ARG A 385 -6.24 31.04 -8.15
N VAL A 386 -6.19 30.28 -9.24
CA VAL A 386 -5.54 28.96 -9.28
C VAL A 386 -4.05 29.08 -8.98
N ARG A 387 -3.35 30.07 -9.54
CA ARG A 387 -1.93 30.32 -9.25
C ARG A 387 -1.68 30.70 -7.79
N ALA A 388 -2.51 31.58 -7.23
CA ALA A 388 -2.42 31.99 -5.84
C ALA A 388 -2.68 30.80 -4.88
N ILE A 389 -3.62 29.93 -5.22
CA ILE A 389 -3.96 28.73 -4.43
C ILE A 389 -2.89 27.64 -4.55
N ALA A 390 -2.26 27.50 -5.72
CA ALA A 390 -1.29 26.45 -5.98
C ALA A 390 -0.08 26.50 -5.02
N SER A 391 0.35 27.70 -4.61
CA SER A 391 1.42 27.85 -3.61
C SER A 391 1.01 27.31 -2.24
N TYR A 392 -0.23 27.54 -1.79
CA TYR A 392 -0.73 26.98 -0.53
C TYR A 392 -0.82 25.45 -0.57
N ILE A 393 -1.29 24.88 -1.70
CA ILE A 393 -1.30 23.42 -1.88
C ILE A 393 0.12 22.87 -1.80
N SER A 394 1.10 23.56 -2.39
CA SER A 394 2.51 23.14 -2.34
C SER A 394 3.05 23.08 -0.90
N VAL A 395 2.68 24.03 -0.03
CA VAL A 395 3.05 24.01 1.39
C VAL A 395 2.48 22.78 2.11
N ILE A 396 1.23 22.40 1.82
CA ILE A 396 0.60 21.19 2.39
C ILE A 396 1.34 19.91 1.95
N TRP A 397 1.81 19.87 0.71
CA TRP A 397 2.61 18.74 0.20
C TRP A 397 3.97 18.66 0.90
N VAL A 398 4.66 19.80 1.04
CA VAL A 398 5.96 19.83 1.72
C VAL A 398 5.81 19.43 3.18
N SER A 399 4.80 19.93 3.91
CA SER A 399 4.60 19.57 5.31
C SER A 399 4.29 18.08 5.49
N TYR A 400 3.52 17.50 4.58
CA TYR A 400 3.25 16.06 4.56
C TYR A 400 4.53 15.25 4.32
N LEU A 401 5.33 15.61 3.32
CA LEU A 401 6.58 14.89 3.01
C LEU A 401 7.60 14.98 4.14
N VAL A 402 7.71 16.14 4.81
CA VAL A 402 8.58 16.29 5.98
C VAL A 402 8.11 15.40 7.12
N PHE A 403 6.81 15.41 7.44
CA PHE A 403 6.27 14.54 8.49
C PHE A 403 6.51 13.05 8.18
N MET A 404 6.20 12.63 6.95
CA MET A 404 6.43 11.25 6.52
C MET A 404 7.92 10.89 6.59
N GLY A 405 8.82 11.79 6.16
CA GLY A 405 10.26 11.58 6.25
C GLY A 405 10.73 11.36 7.69
N VAL A 406 10.24 12.16 8.64
CA VAL A 406 10.55 11.98 10.08
C VAL A 406 10.07 10.61 10.57
N ILE A 407 8.85 10.20 10.22
CA ILE A 407 8.28 8.91 10.62
C ILE A 407 9.09 7.74 10.04
N VAL A 408 9.53 7.83 8.78
CA VAL A 408 10.37 6.80 8.16
C VAL A 408 11.72 6.69 8.87
N VAL A 409 12.36 7.82 9.19
CA VAL A 409 13.63 7.83 9.94
C VAL A 409 13.44 7.23 11.34
N LEU A 410 12.38 7.60 12.05
CA LEU A 410 12.05 7.00 13.36
C LEU A 410 11.83 5.49 13.23
N SER A 411 11.12 5.04 12.20
CA SER A 411 10.85 3.62 11.97
C SER A 411 12.14 2.82 11.73
N LYS A 412 13.12 3.40 11.04
CA LYS A 412 14.38 2.73 10.69
C LYS A 412 15.48 2.80 11.74
N VAL A 413 15.52 3.86 12.54
CA VAL A 413 16.62 4.08 13.49
C VAL A 413 16.15 3.85 14.93
N PHE A 414 14.99 4.38 15.28
CA PHE A 414 14.53 4.42 16.66
C PHE A 414 13.86 3.11 17.10
N ILE A 415 13.00 2.53 16.25
CA ILE A 415 12.31 1.27 16.60
C ILE A 415 13.30 0.11 16.79
N PRO A 416 14.26 -0.16 15.88
CA PRO A 416 15.25 -1.22 16.11
C PRO A 416 16.08 -0.99 17.37
N ALA A 417 16.47 0.27 17.65
CA ALA A 417 17.27 0.60 18.84
C ALA A 417 16.51 0.31 20.15
N ILE A 418 15.19 0.53 20.19
CA ILE A 418 14.36 0.14 21.34
C ILE A 418 14.23 -1.38 21.41
N ALA A 419 13.97 -2.03 20.27
CA ALA A 419 13.81 -3.48 20.20
C ALA A 419 15.05 -4.21 20.73
N SER A 420 16.24 -3.80 20.29
CA SER A 420 17.53 -4.37 20.73
C SER A 420 17.89 -4.04 22.18
N SER A 421 17.37 -2.92 22.71
CA SER A 421 17.59 -2.57 24.12
C SER A 421 16.72 -3.41 25.06
N ASN A 422 15.58 -3.89 24.57
CA ASN A 422 14.66 -4.76 25.32
C ASN A 422 15.05 -6.26 25.25
N SER A 423 15.94 -6.66 24.32
CA SER A 423 16.40 -8.05 24.18
C SER A 423 17.54 -8.44 25.14
N GLY A 424 18.09 -7.48 25.89
CA GLY A 424 18.93 -7.76 27.05
C GLY A 424 18.06 -8.25 28.21
N GLY A 425 17.79 -9.55 28.24
CA GLY A 425 16.86 -10.16 29.18
C GLY A 425 17.22 -9.91 30.65
N GLU A 426 16.49 -9.00 31.28
CA GLU A 426 15.78 -9.16 32.54
C GLU A 426 14.64 -8.14 32.54
N SER A 427 13.44 -8.56 32.95
CA SER A 427 12.40 -7.59 33.32
C SER A 427 12.83 -6.90 34.61
N GLU A 428 13.75 -5.95 34.51
CA GLU A 428 14.20 -5.18 35.65
C GLU A 428 13.06 -4.25 36.11
N SER A 429 12.41 -4.66 37.19
CA SER A 429 11.50 -3.83 37.97
C SER A 429 12.34 -2.79 38.73
N ILE A 430 12.54 -1.62 38.13
CA ILE A 430 12.91 -0.42 38.87
C ILE A 430 11.64 0.13 39.53
N GLY A 431 11.30 -0.44 40.70
CA GLY A 431 10.11 -0.08 41.46
C GLY A 431 8.79 -0.53 40.82
N ASN A 432 7.68 0.10 41.25
CA ASN A 432 6.30 -0.23 40.85
C ASN A 432 5.95 0.13 39.38
N MET A 433 6.94 0.26 38.49
CA MET A 433 6.76 0.48 37.06
C MET A 433 7.35 -0.72 36.30
N GLN A 434 6.47 -1.59 35.84
CA GLN A 434 6.81 -2.71 34.97
C GLN A 434 7.10 -2.15 33.56
N ILE A 435 8.37 -2.16 33.15
CA ILE A 435 8.74 -1.84 31.77
C ILE A 435 8.38 -3.08 30.94
N ASN A 436 7.18 -3.08 30.37
CA ASN A 436 6.76 -4.15 29.47
C ASN A 436 7.61 -4.10 28.19
N ALA A 437 8.07 -5.26 27.73
CA ALA A 437 8.72 -5.40 26.43
C ALA A 437 7.83 -4.78 25.34
N VAL A 438 8.30 -3.71 24.72
CA VAL A 438 7.48 -2.94 23.77
C VAL A 438 7.66 -3.50 22.36
N ASP A 439 6.54 -3.70 21.68
CA ASP A 439 6.48 -4.30 20.34
C ASP A 439 6.88 -3.31 19.23
N PRO A 440 7.90 -3.62 18.42
CA PRO A 440 8.24 -2.87 17.21
C PRO A 440 7.05 -2.72 16.24
N LEU A 441 6.30 -3.79 16.02
CA LEU A 441 5.21 -3.81 15.04
C LEU A 441 4.08 -2.86 15.45
N PHE A 442 3.75 -2.80 16.74
CA PHE A 442 2.72 -1.88 17.25
C PHE A 442 3.03 -0.41 16.91
N PHE A 443 4.27 0.04 17.08
CA PHE A 443 4.65 1.41 16.74
C PHE A 443 4.60 1.67 15.24
N LEU A 444 5.09 0.73 14.43
CA LEU A 444 4.99 0.81 12.96
C LEU A 444 3.56 0.96 12.49
N VAL A 445 2.66 0.16 13.06
CA VAL A 445 1.22 0.17 12.79
C VAL A 445 0.61 1.54 13.14
N VAL A 446 0.89 2.06 14.33
CA VAL A 446 0.37 3.37 14.79
C VAL A 446 0.90 4.50 13.91
N PHE A 447 2.18 4.48 13.56
CA PHE A 447 2.78 5.45 12.66
C PHE A 447 2.16 5.41 11.26
N PHE A 448 1.92 4.22 10.72
CA PHE A 448 1.25 4.06 9.43
C PHE A 448 -0.17 4.63 9.45
N TYR A 449 -0.95 4.36 10.50
CA TYR A 449 -2.29 4.94 10.64
C TYR A 449 -2.24 6.46 10.77
N GLY A 450 -1.29 7.00 11.53
CA GLY A 450 -1.08 8.44 11.68
C GLY A 450 -0.78 9.13 10.34
N VAL A 451 0.17 8.59 9.57
CA VAL A 451 0.51 9.10 8.23
C VAL A 451 -0.67 8.99 7.26
N SER A 452 -1.41 7.87 7.31
CA SER A 452 -2.59 7.65 6.47
C SER A 452 -3.73 8.63 6.80
N ALA A 453 -4.01 8.85 8.09
CA ALA A 453 -5.01 9.81 8.54
C ALA A 453 -4.62 11.24 8.15
N GLN A 454 -3.34 11.59 8.28
CA GLN A 454 -2.81 12.89 7.87
C GLN A 454 -2.92 13.09 6.35
N ALA A 455 -2.65 12.06 5.54
CA ALA A 455 -2.80 12.12 4.08
C ALA A 455 -4.24 12.48 3.68
N VAL A 456 -5.23 11.83 4.31
CA VAL A 456 -6.64 12.13 4.07
C VAL A 456 -7.01 13.54 4.50
N GLY A 457 -6.59 13.97 5.70
CA GLY A 457 -6.86 15.31 6.22
C GLY A 457 -6.23 16.42 5.37
N ASN A 458 -4.94 16.29 5.03
CA ASN A 458 -4.20 17.25 4.21
C ASN A 458 -4.77 17.33 2.79
N GLY A 459 -5.10 16.19 2.18
CA GLY A 459 -5.75 16.16 0.87
C GLY A 459 -7.13 16.82 0.87
N ALA A 460 -7.96 16.52 1.87
CA ALA A 460 -9.26 17.17 2.05
C ALA A 460 -9.12 18.70 2.21
N MET A 461 -8.16 19.16 3.02
CA MET A 461 -7.88 20.58 3.22
C MET A 461 -7.42 21.28 1.95
N ALA A 462 -6.52 20.64 1.18
CA ALA A 462 -6.10 21.15 -0.13
C ALA A 462 -7.29 21.38 -1.08
N GLY A 463 -8.29 20.48 -1.06
CA GLY A 463 -9.51 20.62 -1.86
C GLY A 463 -10.43 21.77 -1.43
N LEU A 464 -10.64 21.90 -0.11
CA LEU A 464 -11.44 22.97 0.48
C LEU A 464 -10.84 24.34 0.18
N MET A 465 -9.52 24.49 0.33
CA MET A 465 -8.85 25.73 -0.05
C MET A 465 -8.93 26.02 -1.55
N ALA A 466 -8.76 24.99 -2.39
CA ALA A 466 -8.71 25.20 -3.84
C ALA A 466 -10.05 25.57 -4.47
N THR A 467 -11.10 24.85 -4.11
CA THR A 467 -12.38 24.92 -4.83
C THR A 467 -13.58 25.07 -3.90
N GLY A 468 -13.37 25.13 -2.58
CA GLY A 468 -14.46 25.12 -1.59
C GLY A 468 -15.18 23.78 -1.46
N ARG A 469 -14.72 22.74 -2.17
CA ARG A 469 -15.35 21.42 -2.21
C ARG A 469 -14.36 20.33 -1.85
N LEU A 470 -14.75 19.50 -0.90
CA LEU A 470 -13.97 18.35 -0.41
C LEU A 470 -13.56 17.39 -1.53
N SER A 471 -14.46 17.14 -2.48
CA SER A 471 -14.28 16.14 -3.55
C SER A 471 -13.08 16.38 -4.45
N ASN A 472 -12.65 17.63 -4.61
CA ASN A 472 -11.54 18.00 -5.49
C ASN A 472 -10.18 17.84 -4.79
N GLY A 473 -10.17 17.79 -3.46
CA GLY A 473 -8.98 17.52 -2.65
C GLY A 473 -8.66 16.04 -2.51
N MET A 474 -9.67 15.20 -2.73
CA MET A 474 -9.55 13.75 -2.61
C MET A 474 -8.51 13.14 -3.56
N LYS A 475 -8.21 13.79 -4.70
CA LYS A 475 -7.10 13.37 -5.57
C LYS A 475 -5.74 13.53 -4.88
N HIS A 476 -5.56 14.62 -4.14
CA HIS A 476 -4.31 14.88 -3.41
C HIS A 476 -4.18 13.91 -2.24
N SER A 477 -5.28 13.63 -1.53
CA SER A 477 -5.33 12.57 -0.50
C SER A 477 -4.89 11.23 -1.07
N GLY A 478 -5.45 10.82 -2.22
CA GLY A 478 -5.07 9.55 -2.84
C GLY A 478 -3.61 9.47 -3.28
N PHE A 479 -3.05 10.54 -3.87
CA PHE A 479 -1.62 10.55 -4.19
C PHE A 479 -0.72 10.49 -2.94
N MET A 480 -1.11 11.17 -1.85
CA MET A 480 -0.39 11.09 -0.57
C MET A 480 -0.49 9.68 0.04
N LEU A 481 -1.66 9.05 0.02
CA LEU A 481 -1.86 7.67 0.48
C LEU A 481 -1.05 6.66 -0.33
N ILE A 482 -1.00 6.81 -1.66
CA ILE A 482 -0.13 5.99 -2.52
C ILE A 482 1.32 6.13 -2.04
N LEU A 483 1.78 7.37 -1.86
CA LEU A 483 3.15 7.63 -1.44
C LEU A 483 3.46 7.04 -0.05
N ALA A 484 2.52 7.09 0.90
CA ALA A 484 2.65 6.42 2.20
C ALA A 484 2.72 4.90 2.07
N LEU A 485 1.84 4.27 1.28
CA LEU A 485 1.85 2.83 1.06
C LEU A 485 3.19 2.37 0.47
N PHE A 486 3.70 3.08 -0.53
CA PHE A 486 5.02 2.79 -1.10
C PHE A 486 6.13 2.99 -0.07
N ALA A 487 6.18 4.13 0.64
CA ALA A 487 7.23 4.41 1.61
C ALA A 487 7.28 3.36 2.73
N PHE A 488 6.13 2.94 3.27
CA PHE A 488 6.10 1.93 4.32
C PHE A 488 6.45 0.54 3.82
N ASN A 489 5.92 0.09 2.68
CA ASN A 489 6.22 -1.26 2.17
C ASN A 489 7.69 -1.43 1.76
N PHE A 490 8.31 -0.42 1.15
CA PHE A 490 9.70 -0.53 0.70
C PHE A 490 10.74 -0.16 1.77
N VAL A 491 10.35 0.66 2.74
CA VAL A 491 11.29 1.17 3.75
C VAL A 491 10.95 0.67 5.13
N ALA A 492 9.74 0.85 5.64
CA ALA A 492 9.46 0.62 7.07
C ALA A 492 9.13 -0.84 7.44
N PHE A 493 8.47 -1.57 6.55
CA PHE A 493 8.07 -2.97 6.72
C PHE A 493 9.19 -3.91 6.29
N THR A 494 10.29 -3.93 7.05
CA THR A 494 11.34 -4.95 6.90
C THR A 494 10.99 -6.21 7.70
N PRO A 495 11.40 -7.42 7.26
CA PRO A 495 11.09 -8.68 7.93
C PRO A 495 11.36 -8.67 9.46
N ASP A 496 12.51 -8.12 9.85
CA ASP A 496 12.95 -7.99 11.25
C ASP A 496 11.95 -7.23 12.13
N LEU A 497 11.32 -6.20 11.58
CA LEU A 497 10.43 -5.30 12.32
C LEU A 497 8.98 -5.80 12.32
N ILE A 498 8.61 -6.61 11.33
CA ILE A 498 7.30 -7.25 11.25
C ILE A 498 7.24 -8.50 12.14
N GLY A 499 8.40 -9.04 12.51
CA GLY A 499 8.53 -10.26 13.32
C GLY A 499 8.36 -11.52 12.48
N VAL A 500 8.76 -11.46 11.20
CA VAL A 500 8.90 -12.66 10.36
C VAL A 500 10.02 -13.49 10.99
N PRO A 501 9.81 -14.78 11.27
CA PRO A 501 10.89 -15.64 11.76
C PRO A 501 12.00 -15.65 10.71
N MET A 502 13.18 -15.15 11.09
CA MET A 502 14.37 -15.26 10.27
C MET A 502 15.14 -16.50 10.68
N ALA A 503 15.90 -17.07 9.74
CA ALA A 503 16.86 -18.10 10.08
C ALA A 503 17.89 -17.53 11.07
N GLU A 504 17.77 -17.91 12.35
CA GLU A 504 18.67 -17.47 13.41
C GLU A 504 20.03 -18.19 13.34
N GLY A 505 20.14 -19.20 12.48
CA GLY A 505 21.29 -20.09 12.38
C GLY A 505 21.16 -21.27 13.34
N LEU A 506 21.89 -22.34 13.06
CA LEU A 506 21.90 -23.51 13.94
C LEU A 506 22.58 -23.17 15.26
N VAL A 507 22.04 -23.68 16.37
CA VAL A 507 22.76 -23.64 17.64
C VAL A 507 23.91 -24.63 17.56
N HIS A 508 25.15 -24.13 17.57
CA HIS A 508 26.35 -24.93 17.33
C HIS A 508 27.46 -24.71 18.37
N SER A 509 28.44 -25.61 18.40
CA SER A 509 29.68 -25.45 19.18
C SER A 509 30.53 -24.30 18.65
N ILE A 510 31.30 -23.65 19.53
CA ILE A 510 32.31 -22.69 19.12
C ILE A 510 33.67 -23.39 19.08
N GLY A 511 34.24 -23.54 17.89
CA GLY A 511 35.51 -24.22 17.69
C GLY A 511 35.39 -25.74 17.72
N ARG A 512 36.53 -26.40 17.49
CA ARG A 512 36.59 -27.87 17.45
C ARG A 512 36.96 -28.48 18.80
N THR A 513 36.39 -29.64 19.09
CA THR A 513 36.85 -30.55 20.14
C THR A 513 37.68 -31.68 19.54
N ALA A 514 38.61 -32.22 20.32
CA ALA A 514 39.32 -33.43 19.93
C ALA A 514 38.33 -34.61 19.99
N PRO A 515 38.29 -35.49 18.99
CA PRO A 515 37.42 -36.65 19.03
C PRO A 515 37.89 -37.58 20.15
N GLY A 516 36.99 -37.83 21.10
CA GLY A 516 37.19 -38.62 22.31
C GLY A 516 35.87 -39.17 22.81
#